data_AF-A0A536X2B7-F1
#
_entry.id   AF-A0A536X2B7-F1
#
_cell.length_a   1.000
_cell.length_b   1.000
_cell.length_c   1.000
_cell.angle_alpha   90.00
_cell.angle_beta   90.00
_cell.angle_gamma   90.00
#
_symmetry.space_group_name_H-M   'P 1'
#
loop_
_entity.id
_entity.type
_entity.pdbx_description
1 polymer ?
#
loop_
_entity_poly.entity_id
_entity_poly.type
_entity_poly.pdbx_seq_one_letter_code
_entity_poly.pdbx_strand_id
1 'polypeptide(L)'
;MHETHVDDESRRTAALALWRYGHDYLKAARTLCENDHIACNESQALYHLAAQGIEFALKSHLRAKGVTPGDLSARIGHSLLDALQEAMARDLAPPPVDVLRAIQLIAPYHRHDQFRFLAVRHGEFPDLAPLLAAGTWILAQTAKDVVADYFAYHGHASAPASEEMLRLMRADLQMTVRNIPTLQ
;
A
#
# COMPACT_ATOMS: atom_id res chain seq x y z
N MET A 1 30.78 24.42 -5.41
CA MET A 1 29.84 24.09 -4.31
C MET A 1 28.62 23.49 -4.97
N HIS A 2 28.54 22.16 -5.00
CA HIS A 2 27.44 21.42 -5.62
C HIS A 2 26.54 20.99 -4.47
N GLU A 3 25.49 21.76 -4.18
CA GLU A 3 24.45 21.32 -3.26
C GLU A 3 23.75 20.13 -3.89
N THR A 4 23.85 19.03 -3.16
CA THR A 4 23.42 17.69 -3.51
C THR A 4 21.90 17.63 -3.72
N HIS A 5 21.49 17.29 -4.95
CA HIS A 5 20.13 16.86 -5.33
C HIS A 5 19.69 15.53 -4.67
N VAL A 6 20.25 15.21 -3.49
CA VAL A 6 19.91 14.05 -2.65
C VAL A 6 18.60 14.30 -1.87
N ASP A 7 18.00 15.50 -1.96
CA ASP A 7 17.21 16.09 -0.87
C ASP A 7 15.65 16.11 -1.02
N ASP A 8 15.07 15.68 -2.14
CA ASP A 8 13.59 15.71 -2.29
C ASP A 8 12.97 14.37 -2.73
N GLU A 9 13.45 13.76 -3.81
CA GLU A 9 12.97 12.44 -4.26
C GLU A 9 13.12 11.36 -3.18
N SER A 10 14.25 11.34 -2.47
CA SER A 10 14.50 10.41 -1.36
C SER A 10 13.50 10.58 -0.22
N ARG A 11 13.02 11.81 0.04
CA ARG A 11 12.02 12.13 1.05
C ARG A 11 10.61 11.77 0.57
N ARG A 12 10.27 12.08 -0.69
CA ARG A 12 8.99 11.70 -1.32
C ARG A 12 8.81 10.19 -1.43
N THR A 13 9.91 9.45 -1.48
CA THR A 13 9.94 7.98 -1.50
C THR A 13 10.39 7.38 -0.16
N ALA A 14 10.31 8.12 0.96
CA ALA A 14 10.56 7.57 2.29
C ALA A 14 9.50 6.52 2.68
N ALA A 15 9.85 5.59 3.57
CA ALA A 15 8.95 4.50 3.97
C ALA A 15 7.63 5.03 4.54
N LEU A 16 7.69 6.09 5.35
CA LEU A 16 6.53 6.76 5.92
C LEU A 16 5.67 7.46 4.86
N ALA A 17 6.28 8.12 3.87
CA ALA A 17 5.52 8.80 2.81
C ALA A 17 4.70 7.78 2.02
N LEU A 18 5.33 6.67 1.61
CA LEU A 18 4.65 5.57 0.91
C LEU A 18 3.58 4.91 1.78
N TRP A 19 3.82 4.74 3.09
CA TRP A 19 2.80 4.22 4.00
C TRP A 19 1.54 5.10 3.99
N ARG A 20 1.73 6.43 4.08
CA ARG A 20 0.63 7.40 4.07
C ARG A 20 -0.09 7.42 2.73
N TYR A 21 0.65 7.42 1.62
CA TYR A 21 0.04 7.33 0.29
C TYR A 21 -0.76 6.04 0.12
N GLY A 22 -0.22 4.90 0.53
CA GLY A 22 -0.95 3.63 0.51
C GLY A 22 -2.25 3.72 1.28
N HIS A 23 -2.21 4.31 2.48
CA HIS A 23 -3.38 4.47 3.32
C HIS A 23 -4.43 5.43 2.73
N ASP A 24 -4.01 6.59 2.23
CA ASP A 24 -4.89 7.60 1.63
C ASP A 24 -5.58 7.08 0.36
N TYR A 25 -4.86 6.32 -0.47
CA TYR A 25 -5.42 5.69 -1.67
C TYR A 25 -6.48 4.65 -1.34
N LEU A 26 -6.25 3.82 -0.32
CA LEU A 26 -7.25 2.84 0.15
C LEU A 26 -8.48 3.53 0.74
N LYS A 27 -8.30 4.64 1.48
CA LYS A 27 -9.42 5.46 1.97
C LYS A 27 -10.23 6.06 0.82
N ALA A 28 -9.55 6.60 -0.19
CA ALA A 28 -10.22 7.15 -1.37
C ALA A 28 -11.00 6.07 -2.14
N ALA A 29 -10.41 4.90 -2.35
CA ALA A 29 -11.07 3.76 -3.00
C ALA A 29 -12.35 3.35 -2.26
N ARG A 30 -12.28 3.23 -0.92
CA ARG A 30 -13.43 2.92 -0.07
C ARG A 30 -14.51 3.99 -0.18
N THR A 31 -14.16 5.26 -0.05
CA THR A 31 -15.12 6.37 -0.11
C THR A 31 -15.82 6.45 -1.46
N LEU A 32 -15.11 6.21 -2.57
CA LEU A 32 -15.76 6.11 -3.88
C LEU A 32 -16.73 4.93 -3.94
N CYS A 33 -16.37 3.77 -3.41
CA CYS A 33 -17.27 2.61 -3.37
C CYS A 33 -18.52 2.82 -2.49
N GLU A 34 -18.39 3.57 -1.40
CA GLU A 34 -19.51 3.90 -0.50
C GLU A 34 -20.46 4.93 -1.11
N ASN A 35 -19.93 5.91 -1.86
CA ASN A 35 -20.71 6.98 -2.47
C ASN A 35 -21.32 6.58 -3.81
N ASP A 36 -20.59 5.81 -4.62
CA ASP A 36 -20.98 5.40 -5.95
C ASP A 36 -21.37 3.91 -5.91
N HIS A 37 -22.67 3.63 -5.80
CA HIS A 37 -23.22 2.27 -5.85
C HIS A 37 -23.19 1.65 -7.27
N ILE A 38 -22.35 2.16 -8.18
CA ILE A 38 -22.31 1.73 -9.58
C ILE A 38 -21.06 0.88 -9.81
N ALA A 39 -21.25 -0.45 -9.74
CA ALA A 39 -20.28 -1.43 -10.21
C ALA A 39 -20.46 -1.65 -11.72
N CYS A 40 -19.90 -0.76 -12.54
CA CYS A 40 -19.88 -0.92 -13.99
C CYS A 40 -18.46 -0.88 -14.54
N ASN A 41 -18.33 -1.26 -15.80
CA ASN A 41 -17.09 -1.27 -16.56
C ASN A 41 -16.45 0.12 -16.66
N GLU A 42 -17.20 1.20 -16.49
CA GLU A 42 -16.68 2.56 -16.44
C GLU A 42 -16.15 2.94 -15.04
N SER A 43 -16.56 2.24 -13.98
CA SER A 43 -16.18 2.50 -12.58
C SER A 43 -14.83 1.85 -12.20
N GLN A 44 -13.78 2.20 -12.96
CA GLN A 44 -12.44 1.64 -12.81
C GLN A 44 -11.59 2.33 -11.72
N ALA A 45 -11.99 3.55 -11.34
CA ALA A 45 -11.21 4.41 -10.47
C ALA A 45 -10.95 3.79 -9.09
N LEU A 46 -11.95 3.16 -8.49
CA LEU A 46 -11.81 2.50 -7.18
C LEU A 46 -10.82 1.33 -7.22
N TYR A 47 -10.79 0.58 -8.32
CA TYR A 47 -9.88 -0.55 -8.48
C TYR A 47 -8.44 -0.10 -8.69
N HIS A 48 -8.25 0.96 -9.48
CA HIS A 48 -6.95 1.60 -9.62
C HIS A 48 -6.45 2.13 -8.27
N LEU A 49 -7.28 2.87 -7.54
CA LEU A 49 -6.90 3.41 -6.23
C LEU A 49 -6.54 2.29 -5.25
N ALA A 50 -7.30 1.19 -5.23
CA ALA A 50 -6.98 0.04 -4.39
C ALA A 50 -5.66 -0.64 -4.80
N ALA A 51 -5.43 -0.85 -6.10
CA ALA A 51 -4.18 -1.44 -6.60
C ALA A 51 -2.97 -0.58 -6.28
N GLN A 52 -3.07 0.74 -6.50
CA GLN A 52 -2.01 1.70 -6.17
C GLN A 52 -1.78 1.77 -4.65
N GLY A 53 -2.84 1.67 -3.84
CA GLY A 53 -2.76 1.58 -2.39
C GLY A 53 -1.97 0.35 -1.91
N ILE A 54 -2.23 -0.82 -2.52
CA ILE A 54 -1.47 -2.06 -2.29
C ILE A 54 -0.01 -1.90 -2.71
N GLU A 55 0.26 -1.31 -3.88
CA GLU A 55 1.63 -1.06 -4.35
C GLU A 55 2.42 -0.21 -3.34
N PHE A 56 1.85 0.91 -2.91
CA PHE A 56 2.49 1.79 -1.94
C PHE A 56 2.70 1.12 -0.58
N ALA A 57 1.76 0.28 -0.14
CA ALA A 57 1.93 -0.51 1.08
C ALA A 57 3.13 -1.47 0.99
N LEU A 58 3.28 -2.19 -0.13
CA LEU A 58 4.42 -3.09 -0.37
C LEU A 58 5.73 -2.31 -0.47
N LYS A 59 5.75 -1.22 -1.23
CA LYS A 59 6.95 -0.38 -1.38
C LYS A 59 7.35 0.30 -0.07
N SER A 60 6.39 0.68 0.77
CA SER A 60 6.65 1.18 2.12
C SER A 60 7.42 0.17 2.95
N HIS A 61 7.02 -1.11 2.92
CA HIS A 61 7.74 -2.19 3.59
C HIS A 61 9.18 -2.30 3.09
N LEU A 62 9.33 -2.34 1.77
CA LEU A 62 10.65 -2.46 1.13
C LEU A 62 11.58 -1.28 1.47
N ARG A 63 11.05 -0.05 1.49
CA ARG A 63 11.83 1.13 1.95
C ARG A 63 12.25 0.99 3.40
N ALA A 64 11.36 0.56 4.29
CA ALA A 64 11.69 0.35 5.71
C ALA A 64 12.75 -0.75 5.90
N LYS A 65 12.87 -1.68 4.94
CA LYS A 65 13.92 -2.71 4.88
C LYS A 65 15.17 -2.27 4.09
N GLY A 66 15.29 -0.98 3.78
CA GLY A 66 16.48 -0.38 3.17
C GLY A 66 16.58 -0.48 1.65
N VAL A 67 15.55 -0.96 0.94
CA VAL A 67 15.56 -0.99 -0.55
C VAL A 67 15.54 0.43 -1.07
N THR A 68 16.43 0.80 -2.00
CA THR A 68 16.53 2.19 -2.45
C THR A 68 15.38 2.59 -3.40
N PRO A 69 15.07 3.89 -3.55
CA PRO A 69 14.08 4.34 -4.53
C PRO A 69 14.42 3.92 -5.97
N GLY A 70 15.72 3.92 -6.31
CA GLY A 70 16.21 3.44 -7.60
C GLY A 70 15.92 1.95 -7.83
N ASP A 71 16.15 1.10 -6.82
CA ASP A 71 15.82 -0.33 -6.90
C ASP A 71 14.31 -0.56 -7.02
N LEU A 72 13.50 0.19 -6.26
CA LEU A 72 12.04 0.11 -6.37
C LEU A 72 11.55 0.44 -7.77
N SER A 73 12.11 1.48 -8.39
CA SER A 73 11.72 1.90 -9.74
C SER A 73 12.23 0.93 -10.81
N ALA A 74 13.53 0.60 -10.79
CA ALA A 74 14.18 -0.12 -11.87
C ALA A 74 13.91 -1.63 -11.85
N ARG A 75 13.80 -2.25 -10.66
CA ARG A 75 13.67 -3.71 -10.54
C ARG A 75 12.24 -4.17 -10.29
N ILE A 76 11.50 -3.42 -9.48
CA ILE A 76 10.15 -3.82 -9.05
C ILE A 76 9.08 -3.11 -9.88
N GLY A 77 9.32 -1.84 -10.24
CA GLY A 77 8.40 -1.04 -11.02
C GLY A 77 7.02 -0.99 -10.36
N HIS A 78 5.98 -1.28 -11.13
CA HIS A 78 4.57 -1.27 -10.68
C HIS A 78 3.99 -2.68 -10.42
N SER A 79 4.83 -3.72 -10.49
CA SER A 79 4.37 -5.10 -10.35
C SER A 79 4.04 -5.44 -8.89
N LEU A 80 2.75 -5.67 -8.61
CA LEU A 80 2.30 -6.07 -7.27
C LEU A 80 2.88 -7.43 -6.83
N LEU A 81 3.03 -8.38 -7.76
CA LEU A 81 3.52 -9.72 -7.44
C LEU A 81 5.02 -9.72 -7.18
N ASP A 82 5.80 -8.96 -7.97
CA ASP A 82 7.25 -8.84 -7.73
C ASP A 82 7.51 -8.08 -6.42
N ALA A 83 6.73 -7.03 -6.14
CA ALA A 83 6.80 -6.30 -4.88
C ALA A 83 6.44 -7.18 -3.67
N LEU A 84 5.41 -8.02 -3.79
CA LEU A 84 5.01 -8.96 -2.73
C LEU A 84 6.09 -10.02 -2.50
N GLN A 85 6.63 -10.62 -3.56
CA GLN A 85 7.69 -11.61 -3.47
C GLN A 85 8.94 -11.04 -2.80
N GLU A 86 9.38 -9.85 -3.22
CA GLU A 86 10.54 -9.18 -2.61
C GLU A 86 10.26 -8.79 -1.16
N ALA A 87 9.04 -8.35 -0.82
CA ALA A 87 8.67 -8.03 0.56
C ALA A 87 8.69 -9.27 1.45
N MET A 88 8.18 -10.41 0.98
CA MET A 88 8.25 -11.68 1.70
C MET A 88 9.69 -12.16 1.89
N ALA A 89 10.57 -11.95 0.91
CA ALA A 89 11.99 -12.23 1.04
C ALA A 89 12.71 -11.33 2.07
N ARG A 90 12.03 -10.26 2.54
CA ARG A 90 12.53 -9.26 3.49
C ARG A 90 11.70 -9.18 4.76
N ASP A 91 11.18 -10.33 5.20
CA ASP A 91 10.48 -10.52 6.47
C ASP A 91 9.05 -9.97 6.53
N LEU A 92 8.41 -9.64 5.40
CA LEU A 92 6.95 -9.56 5.39
C LEU A 92 6.39 -10.95 5.70
N ALA A 93 5.49 -11.05 6.69
CA ALA A 93 4.82 -12.30 7.01
C ALA A 93 4.14 -12.89 5.76
N PRO A 94 4.04 -14.23 5.62
CA PRO A 94 3.25 -14.82 4.56
C PRO A 94 1.79 -14.31 4.60
N PRO A 95 1.23 -13.82 3.49
CA PRO A 95 -0.11 -13.29 3.48
C PRO A 95 -1.15 -14.41 3.72
N PRO A 96 -2.24 -14.12 4.45
CA PRO A 96 -3.42 -14.98 4.45
C PRO A 96 -3.90 -15.28 3.04
N VAL A 97 -4.56 -16.43 2.84
CA VAL A 97 -4.98 -16.90 1.50
C VAL A 97 -5.84 -15.88 0.76
N ASP A 98 -6.73 -15.19 1.47
CA ASP A 98 -7.63 -14.21 0.85
C ASP A 98 -6.92 -12.91 0.49
N VAL A 99 -5.92 -12.50 1.28
CA VAL A 99 -5.03 -11.37 0.94
C VAL A 99 -4.25 -11.70 -0.33
N LEU A 100 -3.67 -12.90 -0.41
CA LEU A 100 -2.94 -13.32 -1.61
C LEU A 100 -3.85 -13.37 -2.84
N ARG A 101 -5.05 -13.95 -2.70
CA ARG A 101 -6.04 -14.02 -3.78
C ARG A 101 -6.44 -12.63 -4.28
N ALA A 102 -6.68 -11.68 -3.37
CA ALA A 102 -7.04 -10.31 -3.71
C ALA A 102 -5.92 -9.61 -4.51
N ILE A 103 -4.66 -9.78 -4.10
CA ILE A 103 -3.51 -9.22 -4.83
C ILE A 103 -3.39 -9.86 -6.23
N GLN A 104 -3.49 -11.19 -6.31
CA GLN A 104 -3.42 -11.93 -7.58
C GLN A 104 -4.52 -11.54 -8.55
N LEU A 105 -5.72 -11.22 -8.04
CA LEU A 105 -6.86 -10.80 -8.84
C LEU A 105 -6.60 -9.47 -9.55
N ILE A 106 -6.02 -8.48 -8.86
CA ILE A 106 -5.85 -7.12 -9.41
C ILE A 106 -4.50 -6.91 -10.12
N ALA A 107 -3.47 -7.70 -9.78
CA ALA A 107 -2.12 -7.56 -10.32
C ALA A 107 -2.02 -7.53 -11.87
N PRO A 108 -2.78 -8.32 -12.66
CA PRO A 108 -2.69 -8.27 -14.12
C PRO A 108 -3.07 -6.90 -14.72
N TYR A 109 -3.89 -6.14 -13.99
CA TYR A 109 -4.40 -4.83 -14.39
C TYR A 109 -3.50 -3.69 -13.89
N HIS A 110 -2.59 -3.96 -12.94
CA HIS A 110 -1.69 -2.97 -12.37
C HIS A 110 -0.24 -3.28 -12.74
N ARG A 111 0.17 -2.90 -13.96
CA ARG A 111 1.52 -3.17 -14.51
C ARG A 111 1.88 -2.18 -15.61
N HIS A 112 3.18 -1.92 -15.77
CA HIS A 112 3.75 -1.09 -16.86
C HIS A 112 3.16 0.33 -16.92
N ASP A 113 3.37 1.09 -15.84
CA ASP A 113 3.03 2.52 -15.67
C ASP A 113 1.54 2.90 -15.80
N GLN A 114 0.64 1.92 -15.94
CA GLN A 114 -0.80 2.19 -16.12
C GLN A 114 -1.66 1.11 -15.47
N PHE A 115 -2.75 1.56 -14.84
CA PHE A 115 -3.88 0.68 -14.55
C PHE A 115 -4.62 0.39 -15.85
N ARG A 116 -4.53 -0.86 -16.33
CA ARG A 116 -5.24 -1.34 -17.51
C ARG A 116 -6.69 -1.63 -17.16
N PHE A 117 -7.56 -1.36 -18.11
CA PHE A 117 -9.00 -1.61 -18.01
C PHE A 117 -9.30 -3.03 -17.48
N LEU A 118 -10.09 -3.12 -16.39
CA LEU A 118 -10.55 -4.37 -15.82
C LEU A 118 -11.65 -4.97 -16.71
N ALA A 119 -11.23 -5.80 -17.67
CA ALA A 119 -12.10 -6.47 -18.63
C ALA A 119 -12.74 -7.73 -18.00
N VAL A 120 -13.78 -7.52 -17.19
CA VAL A 120 -14.63 -8.59 -16.63
C VAL A 120 -16.04 -8.49 -17.21
N ARG A 121 -16.82 -9.58 -17.18
CA ARG A 121 -18.20 -9.54 -17.67
C ARG A 121 -19.06 -8.69 -16.73
N HIS A 122 -20.15 -8.15 -17.27
CA HIS A 122 -21.12 -7.39 -16.47
C HIS A 122 -21.64 -8.26 -15.31
N GLY A 123 -21.62 -7.72 -14.09
CA GLY A 123 -21.97 -8.46 -12.86
C GLY A 123 -20.86 -9.34 -12.26
N GLU A 124 -19.70 -9.47 -12.91
CA GLU A 124 -18.54 -10.22 -12.41
C GLU A 124 -17.44 -9.29 -11.84
N PHE A 125 -17.77 -8.02 -11.59
CA PHE A 125 -16.85 -7.08 -10.97
C PHE A 125 -16.48 -7.54 -9.56
N PRO A 126 -15.18 -7.58 -9.23
CA PRO A 126 -14.77 -8.09 -7.94
C PRO A 126 -15.20 -7.13 -6.83
N ASP A 127 -15.58 -7.71 -5.70
CA ASP A 127 -15.79 -6.93 -4.48
C ASP A 127 -14.50 -6.15 -4.15
N LEU A 128 -14.66 -4.89 -3.78
CA LEU A 128 -13.54 -4.02 -3.38
C LEU A 128 -13.03 -4.39 -1.98
N ALA A 129 -13.90 -4.91 -1.10
CA ALA A 129 -13.57 -5.19 0.30
C ALA A 129 -12.32 -6.07 0.47
N PRO A 130 -12.12 -7.18 -0.27
CA PRO A 130 -10.88 -7.97 -0.20
C PRO A 130 -9.62 -7.19 -0.60
N LEU A 131 -9.71 -6.28 -1.57
CA LEU A 131 -8.56 -5.46 -2.00
C LEU A 131 -8.16 -4.46 -0.92
N LEU A 132 -9.15 -3.83 -0.28
CA LEU A 132 -8.93 -2.94 0.86
C LEU A 132 -8.35 -3.69 2.06
N ALA A 133 -8.86 -4.89 2.35
CA ALA A 133 -8.34 -5.76 3.40
C ALA A 133 -6.89 -6.16 3.13
N ALA A 134 -6.52 -6.46 1.88
CA ALA A 134 -5.15 -6.78 1.49
C ALA A 134 -4.20 -5.61 1.74
N GLY A 135 -4.53 -4.41 1.24
CA GLY A 135 -3.68 -3.22 1.43
C GLY A 135 -3.53 -2.85 2.91
N THR A 136 -4.62 -2.87 3.67
CA THR A 136 -4.61 -2.53 5.11
C THR A 136 -3.86 -3.56 5.95
N TRP A 137 -3.95 -4.86 5.60
CA TRP A 137 -3.14 -5.91 6.24
C TRP A 137 -1.63 -5.65 6.04
N ILE A 138 -1.20 -5.32 4.81
CA ILE A 138 0.23 -5.01 4.53
C ILE A 138 0.69 -3.77 5.33
N LEU A 139 -0.11 -2.70 5.34
CA LEU A 139 0.19 -1.48 6.10
C LEU A 139 0.29 -1.76 7.61
N ALA A 140 -0.55 -2.65 8.15
CA ALA A 140 -0.53 -3.02 9.55
C ALA A 140 0.75 -3.78 9.93
N GLN A 141 1.18 -4.72 9.08
CA GLN A 141 2.45 -5.46 9.27
C GLN A 141 3.67 -4.53 9.21
N THR A 142 3.58 -3.49 8.37
CA THR A 142 4.69 -2.61 8.03
C THR A 142 4.84 -1.43 9.00
N ALA A 143 3.78 -1.04 9.72
CA ALA A 143 3.73 0.18 10.51
C ALA A 143 4.87 0.31 11.54
N LYS A 144 5.24 -0.80 12.21
CA LYS A 144 6.32 -0.78 13.21
C LYS A 144 7.68 -0.42 12.57
N ASP A 145 8.00 -1.07 11.46
CA ASP A 145 9.28 -0.89 10.78
C ASP A 145 9.37 0.49 10.13
N VAL A 146 8.25 1.02 9.62
CA VAL A 146 8.16 2.41 9.11
C VAL A 146 8.42 3.44 10.19
N VAL A 147 7.86 3.26 11.40
CA VAL A 147 8.11 4.16 12.52
C VAL A 147 9.59 4.12 12.92
N ALA A 148 10.17 2.91 12.99
CA ALA A 148 11.59 2.75 13.29
C ALA A 148 12.48 3.43 12.24
N ASP A 149 12.20 3.24 10.95
CA ASP A 149 12.89 3.90 9.83
C ASP A 149 12.79 5.43 9.93
N TYR A 150 11.59 5.96 10.17
CA TYR A 150 11.37 7.40 10.32
C TYR A 150 12.22 8.00 11.44
N PHE A 151 12.24 7.38 12.62
CA PHE A 151 13.02 7.90 13.75
C PHE A 151 14.53 7.68 13.62
N ALA A 152 14.96 6.71 12.80
CA ALA A 152 16.38 6.51 12.50
C ALA A 152 16.96 7.61 11.59
N TYR A 153 16.16 8.14 10.64
CA TYR A 153 16.67 9.03 9.58
C TYR A 153 16.05 10.43 9.52
N HIS A 154 14.88 10.64 10.12
CA HIS A 154 14.10 11.88 9.94
C HIS A 154 13.57 12.49 11.24
N GLY A 155 13.25 11.68 12.25
CA GLY A 155 12.74 12.12 13.53
C GLY A 155 13.83 12.44 14.56
N HIS A 156 13.42 12.95 15.72
CA HIS A 156 14.24 12.95 16.93
C HIS A 156 13.66 11.90 17.87
N ALA A 157 14.34 10.76 17.98
CA ALA A 157 13.79 9.59 18.63
C ALA A 157 13.67 9.77 20.16
N SER A 158 12.47 9.56 20.68
CA SER A 158 12.23 9.14 22.06
C SER A 158 11.28 7.94 22.04
N ALA A 159 11.42 7.02 23.01
CA ALA A 159 10.54 5.85 23.08
C ALA A 159 9.04 6.23 23.14
N PRO A 160 8.62 7.24 23.93
CA PRO A 160 7.22 7.68 23.95
C PRO A 160 6.71 8.20 22.60
N ALA A 161 7.55 8.90 21.83
CA ALA A 161 7.15 9.44 20.52
C ALA A 161 6.94 8.34 19.47
N SER A 162 7.77 7.28 19.53
CA SER A 162 7.67 6.13 18.62
C SER A 162 6.42 5.30 18.88
N GLU A 163 6.12 5.02 20.15
CA GLU A 163 4.92 4.28 20.54
C GLU A 163 3.63 5.03 20.21
N GLU A 164 3.61 6.34 20.46
CA GLU A 164 2.44 7.18 20.16
C GLU A 164 2.16 7.26 18.65
N MET A 165 3.20 7.45 17.83
CA MET A 165 3.04 7.45 16.37
C MET A 165 2.51 6.11 15.86
N LEU A 166 3.06 4.99 16.35
CA LEU A 166 2.58 3.66 15.98
C LEU A 166 1.11 3.44 16.39
N ARG A 167 0.72 3.92 17.59
CA ARG A 167 -0.65 3.87 18.08
C ARG A 167 -1.61 4.64 17.17
N LEU A 168 -1.23 5.87 16.78
CA LEU A 168 -2.03 6.72 15.88
C LEU A 168 -2.19 6.08 14.49
N MET A 169 -1.09 5.57 13.91
CA MET A 169 -1.13 4.87 12.61
C MET A 169 -2.06 3.66 12.63
N ARG A 170 -1.99 2.84 13.70
CA ARG A 170 -2.87 1.68 13.86
C ARG A 170 -4.34 2.07 14.02
N ALA A 171 -4.61 3.13 14.78
CA ALA A 171 -5.98 3.63 14.96
C ALA A 171 -6.59 4.12 13.64
N ASP A 172 -5.81 4.82 12.81
CA ASP A 172 -6.29 5.33 11.51
C ASP A 172 -6.53 4.20 10.49
N LEU A 173 -5.68 3.16 10.49
CA LEU A 173 -5.93 1.92 9.75
C LEU A 173 -7.23 1.24 10.18
N GLN A 174 -7.46 1.10 11.49
CA GLN A 174 -8.69 0.50 12.03
C GLN A 174 -9.94 1.25 11.58
N MET A 175 -9.90 2.59 11.55
CA MET A 175 -11.01 3.41 11.04
C MET A 175 -11.29 3.17 9.54
N THR A 176 -10.29 2.72 8.79
CA THR A 176 -10.43 2.42 7.35
C THR A 176 -11.12 1.07 7.11
N VAL A 177 -10.98 0.12 8.04
CA VAL A 177 -11.54 -1.24 7.92
C VAL A 177 -12.81 -1.49 8.76
N ARG A 178 -13.27 -0.53 9.56
CA ARG A 178 -14.40 -0.70 10.50
C ARG A 178 -15.71 -1.25 9.91
N ASN A 179 -15.90 -1.15 8.59
CA ASN A 179 -17.08 -1.65 7.87
C ASN A 179 -16.74 -2.74 6.82
N ILE A 180 -15.50 -3.20 6.80
CA ILE A 180 -15.03 -4.26 5.89
C ILE A 180 -15.13 -5.57 6.67
N PRO A 181 -15.84 -6.61 6.18
CA PRO A 181 -15.88 -7.90 6.84
C PRO A 181 -14.47 -8.42 7.08
N THR A 182 -14.13 -8.75 8.33
CA THR A 182 -12.83 -9.34 8.68
C THR A 182 -12.65 -10.65 7.91
N LEU A 183 -11.58 -10.73 7.12
CA LEU A 183 -11.11 -11.98 6.51
C LEU A 183 -10.76 -12.94 7.66
N GLN A 184 -11.45 -14.08 7.73
CA GLN A 184 -11.22 -15.15 8.72
C GLN A 184 -10.08 -16.07 8.28
#